data_AF-A0A2V7TZE1-F1
#
_entry.id   AF-A0A2V7TZE1-F1
#
_cell.length_a   1.000
_cell.length_b   1.000
_cell.length_c   1.000
_cell.angle_alpha   90.00
_cell.angle_beta   90.00
_cell.angle_gamma   90.00
#
_symmetry.space_group_name_H-M   'P 1'
#
loop_
_entity.id
_entity.type
_entity.pdbx_description
1 polymer ?
#
loop_
_entity_poly.entity_id
_entity_poly.type
_entity_poly.pdbx_seq_one_letter_code
_entity_poly.pdbx_strand_id
1 'polypeptide(L)'
;FTTHTPVPAGNETYDRELVRRYLGPWAQDVGADAEAALALGTEGGQFNLTVLAIRLSSHVNGVSKLHGQVSSAMWRHLWPGAPESPVSAITNGVHTETWVGPEMRALYAQNIHANWEEHLLEPELWSRVAEVPDNELWAAHRSQKERLVRFVRERVRMQSARHGLAPDDLRGVERLLDPRALTIGFARRFATYKRAVLILSDLDRLRAVLGDAERPVQLVFAGKAHPADRAGQDVIRRLFLLTQGEFRGKIVFLEDYDMEVARMMVQAAARSRPSTAASTSASSTAGGSRASGARTAGPSAGTPGPTPRRRTRKTPPSSTSSWKRKWSRSSSRRTRTGCATAGSAG
;
A
#
# COMPACT_ATOMS: atom_id res chain seq x y z
N PHE A 1 15.41 7.54 -18.32
CA PHE A 1 13.96 7.35 -18.19
C PHE A 1 13.63 6.47 -16.97
N THR A 2 12.73 6.93 -16.09
CA THR A 2 12.23 6.13 -14.96
C THR A 2 10.87 5.55 -15.31
N THR A 3 10.72 4.23 -15.29
CA THR A 3 9.42 3.59 -15.44
C THR A 3 8.72 3.44 -14.09
N HIS A 4 7.46 3.88 -14.02
CA HIS A 4 6.63 3.90 -12.81
C HIS A 4 5.49 2.89 -12.82
N THR A 5 5.29 2.14 -13.91
CA THR A 5 4.22 1.15 -13.99
C THR A 5 4.50 0.04 -15.01
N PRO A 6 4.20 -1.22 -14.66
CA PRO A 6 4.25 -2.32 -15.63
C PRO A 6 2.93 -2.45 -16.41
N VAL A 7 1.86 -1.72 -16.05
CA VAL A 7 0.56 -1.89 -16.70
C VAL A 7 0.44 -1.06 -17.99
N PRO A 8 -0.26 -1.56 -19.03
CA PRO A 8 -0.44 -0.85 -20.30
C PRO A 8 -1.00 0.56 -20.15
N ALA A 9 -1.88 0.78 -19.18
CA ALA A 9 -2.50 2.10 -18.95
C ALA A 9 -1.52 3.22 -18.57
N GLY A 10 -0.25 2.92 -18.26
CA GLY A 10 0.78 3.97 -18.18
C GLY A 10 1.97 3.73 -19.11
N ASN A 11 1.78 2.92 -20.16
CA ASN A 11 2.65 2.83 -21.33
C ASN A 11 1.83 3.30 -22.53
N GLU A 12 1.78 4.61 -22.71
CA GLU A 12 0.87 5.24 -23.67
C GLU A 12 1.26 4.91 -25.10
N THR A 13 0.25 4.53 -25.90
CA THR A 13 0.37 4.27 -27.32
C THR A 13 -0.58 5.17 -28.08
N TYR A 14 -0.13 5.64 -29.23
CA TYR A 14 -0.84 6.57 -30.08
C TYR A 14 -0.80 6.09 -31.53
N ASP A 15 -1.81 6.49 -32.29
CA ASP A 15 -1.78 6.34 -33.73
C ASP A 15 -0.59 7.12 -34.31
N ARG A 16 0.15 6.49 -35.24
CA ARG A 16 1.37 7.09 -35.79
C ARG A 16 1.08 8.33 -36.62
N GLU A 17 -0.05 8.39 -37.33
CA GLU A 17 -0.45 9.56 -38.11
C GLU A 17 -0.76 10.75 -37.22
N LEU A 18 -1.41 10.49 -36.08
CA LEU A 18 -1.65 11.50 -35.07
C LEU A 18 -0.32 12.09 -34.57
N VAL A 19 0.65 11.25 -34.21
CA VAL A 19 1.95 11.74 -33.73
C VAL A 19 2.71 12.48 -34.83
N ARG A 20 2.71 11.97 -36.07
CA ARG A 20 3.34 12.66 -37.22
C ARG A 20 2.82 14.06 -37.41
N ARG A 21 1.51 14.26 -37.32
CA ARG A 21 0.88 15.57 -37.49
C ARG A 21 1.44 16.63 -36.52
N TYR A 22 1.79 16.24 -35.30
CA TYR A 22 2.28 17.17 -34.27
C TYR A 22 3.81 17.19 -34.16
N LEU A 23 4.47 16.04 -34.20
CA LEU A 23 5.92 15.91 -34.04
C LEU A 23 6.68 16.23 -35.33
N GLY A 24 6.08 15.98 -36.49
CA GLY A 24 6.73 16.14 -37.80
C GLY A 24 7.22 17.56 -38.08
N PRO A 25 6.36 18.60 -37.97
CA PRO A 25 6.79 19.99 -38.15
C PRO A 25 7.90 20.38 -37.16
N TRP A 26 7.75 20.01 -35.89
CA TRP A 26 8.76 20.30 -34.86
C TRP A 26 10.11 19.63 -35.16
N ALA A 27 10.10 18.37 -35.62
CA ALA A 27 11.31 17.65 -36.01
C ALA A 27 12.04 18.36 -37.16
N GLN A 28 11.30 18.83 -38.17
CA GLN A 28 11.85 19.59 -39.29
C GLN A 28 12.44 20.93 -38.83
N ASP A 29 11.75 21.65 -37.94
CA ASP A 29 12.21 22.94 -37.41
C ASP A 29 13.55 22.84 -36.66
N VAL A 30 13.81 21.70 -35.99
CA VAL A 30 15.08 21.43 -35.30
C VAL A 30 16.12 20.73 -36.20
N GLY A 31 15.84 20.60 -37.50
CA GLY A 31 16.75 19.99 -38.47
C GLY A 31 16.84 18.47 -38.41
N ALA A 32 15.86 17.80 -37.81
CA ALA A 32 15.78 16.34 -37.73
C ALA A 32 14.84 15.77 -38.81
N ASP A 33 15.14 14.55 -39.27
CA ASP A 33 14.22 13.79 -40.11
C ASP A 33 12.99 13.35 -39.29
N ALA A 34 11.82 13.84 -39.68
CA ALA A 34 10.54 13.54 -39.04
C ALA A 34 10.23 12.03 -39.04
N GLU A 35 10.56 11.30 -40.10
CA GLU A 35 10.30 9.86 -40.16
C GLU A 35 11.28 9.07 -39.29
N ALA A 36 12.56 9.48 -39.24
CA ALA A 36 13.52 8.92 -38.30
C ALA A 36 13.08 9.18 -36.84
N ALA A 37 12.62 10.39 -36.52
CA ALA A 37 12.12 10.74 -35.20
C ALA A 37 10.89 9.88 -34.81
N LEU A 38 9.96 9.67 -35.74
CA LEU A 38 8.80 8.79 -35.52
C LEU A 38 9.19 7.33 -35.35
N ALA A 39 10.18 6.85 -36.11
CA ALA A 39 10.66 5.47 -36.04
C ALA A 39 11.20 5.12 -34.65
N LEU A 40 11.77 6.09 -33.93
CA LEU A 40 12.27 5.88 -32.56
C LEU A 40 11.16 5.46 -31.59
N GLY A 41 9.94 5.95 -31.73
CA GLY A 41 8.80 5.53 -30.92
C GLY A 41 7.95 4.42 -31.54
N THR A 42 8.22 4.04 -32.79
CA THR A 42 7.36 3.09 -33.50
C THR A 42 7.61 1.65 -33.04
N GLU A 43 6.54 0.99 -32.62
CA GLU A 43 6.51 -0.42 -32.19
C GLU A 43 5.15 -1.04 -32.54
N GLY A 44 5.15 -2.22 -33.19
CA GLY A 44 3.90 -2.95 -33.49
C GLY A 44 2.89 -2.18 -34.35
N GLY A 45 3.35 -1.23 -35.18
CA GLY A 45 2.48 -0.39 -36.02
C GLY A 45 1.84 0.80 -35.29
N GLN A 46 2.17 1.02 -34.02
CA GLN A 46 1.73 2.17 -33.23
C GLN A 46 2.95 2.99 -32.76
N PHE A 47 2.71 4.22 -32.29
CA PHE A 47 3.73 5.01 -31.63
C PHE A 47 3.64 4.81 -30.12
N ASN A 48 4.66 4.20 -29.52
CA ASN A 48 4.76 3.91 -28.10
C ASN A 48 5.70 4.92 -27.43
N LEU A 49 5.12 5.77 -26.57
CA LEU A 49 5.88 6.83 -25.89
C LEU A 49 6.93 6.26 -24.93
N THR A 50 6.65 5.11 -24.31
CA THR A 50 7.62 4.42 -23.45
C THR A 50 8.81 3.91 -24.24
N VAL A 51 8.59 3.35 -25.45
CA VAL A 51 9.67 2.88 -26.33
C VAL A 51 10.56 4.04 -26.77
N LEU A 52 9.95 5.17 -27.18
CA LEU A 52 10.68 6.38 -27.51
C LEU A 52 11.57 6.82 -26.34
N ALA A 53 10.98 6.92 -25.14
CA ALA A 53 11.68 7.37 -23.94
C ALA A 53 12.82 6.42 -23.54
N ILE A 54 12.65 5.12 -23.75
CA ILE A 54 13.70 4.11 -23.53
C ILE A 54 14.85 4.30 -24.53
N ARG A 55 14.56 4.35 -25.83
CA ARG A 55 15.60 4.47 -26.89
C ARG A 55 16.38 5.78 -26.81
N LEU A 56 15.74 6.86 -26.37
CA LEU A 56 16.38 8.16 -26.17
C LEU A 56 17.07 8.33 -24.80
N SER A 57 17.07 7.31 -23.95
CA SER A 57 17.68 7.38 -22.61
C SER A 57 18.96 6.56 -22.53
N SER A 58 20.03 7.16 -21.99
CA SER A 58 21.24 6.40 -21.64
C SER A 58 21.04 5.47 -20.44
N HIS A 59 20.08 5.79 -19.57
CA HIS A 59 19.78 5.01 -18.36
C HIS A 59 18.28 4.80 -18.21
N VAL A 60 17.88 3.56 -17.92
CA VAL A 60 16.50 3.20 -17.59
C VAL A 60 16.47 2.51 -16.23
N ASN A 61 15.54 2.94 -15.36
CA ASN A 61 15.38 2.34 -14.04
C ASN A 61 13.91 2.13 -13.67
N GLY A 62 13.66 1.06 -12.93
CA GLY A 62 12.43 0.86 -12.17
C GLY A 62 12.51 1.52 -10.80
N VAL A 63 11.35 1.67 -10.16
CA VAL A 63 11.18 2.34 -8.86
C VAL A 63 11.27 1.42 -7.64
N SER A 64 11.61 0.14 -7.86
CA SER A 64 11.93 -0.86 -6.83
C SER A 64 12.73 -2.00 -7.47
N LYS A 65 13.44 -2.80 -6.68
CA LYS A 65 14.22 -3.95 -7.20
C LYS A 65 13.36 -4.90 -8.04
N LEU A 66 12.19 -5.28 -7.52
CA LEU A 66 11.25 -6.16 -8.24
C LEU A 66 10.71 -5.46 -9.50
N HIS A 67 10.40 -4.16 -9.43
CA HIS A 67 9.93 -3.43 -10.59
C HIS A 67 10.98 -3.35 -11.70
N GLY A 68 12.26 -3.19 -11.34
CA GLY A 68 13.37 -3.26 -12.28
C GLY A 68 13.39 -4.60 -13.01
N GLN A 69 13.27 -5.72 -12.31
CA GLN A 69 13.22 -7.06 -12.91
C GLN A 69 12.03 -7.25 -13.85
N VAL A 70 10.83 -6.86 -13.42
CA VAL A 70 9.61 -6.94 -14.26
C VAL A 70 9.75 -6.05 -15.51
N SER A 71 10.28 -4.83 -15.34
CA SER A 71 10.50 -3.91 -16.45
C SER A 71 11.56 -4.41 -17.43
N SER A 72 12.65 -5.00 -16.92
CA SER A 72 13.68 -5.66 -17.71
C SER A 72 13.07 -6.77 -18.56
N ALA A 73 12.25 -7.65 -17.98
CA ALA A 73 11.60 -8.73 -18.71
C ALA A 73 10.63 -8.21 -19.79
N MET A 74 9.89 -7.14 -19.49
CA MET A 74 8.89 -6.56 -20.40
C MET A 74 9.51 -5.85 -21.61
N TRP A 75 10.65 -5.18 -21.43
CA TRP A 75 11.26 -4.33 -22.45
C TRP A 75 12.55 -4.89 -23.04
N ARG A 76 12.94 -6.12 -22.67
CA ARG A 76 14.22 -6.74 -23.07
C ARG A 76 14.46 -6.69 -24.58
N HIS A 77 13.42 -6.86 -25.38
CA HIS A 77 13.51 -6.86 -26.85
C HIS A 77 14.01 -5.54 -27.44
N LEU A 78 13.96 -4.44 -26.68
CA LEU A 78 14.52 -3.15 -27.08
C LEU A 78 16.06 -3.08 -26.98
N TRP A 79 16.69 -4.06 -26.34
CA TRP A 79 18.14 -4.15 -26.23
C TRP A 79 18.69 -5.51 -26.72
N PRO A 80 18.77 -5.71 -28.05
CA PRO A 80 19.35 -6.92 -28.62
C PRO A 80 20.81 -7.08 -28.17
N GLY A 81 21.17 -8.23 -27.61
CA GLY A 81 22.54 -8.52 -27.16
C GLY A 81 22.96 -7.90 -25.83
N ALA A 82 22.07 -7.21 -25.12
CA ALA A 82 22.37 -6.60 -23.82
C ALA A 82 22.32 -7.61 -22.65
N PRO A 83 22.85 -7.22 -21.45
CA PRO A 83 22.78 -8.02 -20.24
C PRO A 83 21.36 -8.50 -19.92
N GLU A 84 21.25 -9.55 -19.10
CA GLU A 84 19.95 -10.15 -18.74
C GLU A 84 18.93 -9.13 -18.19
N SER A 85 19.42 -8.12 -17.47
CA SER A 85 18.62 -7.05 -16.86
C SER A 85 19.04 -5.66 -17.36
N PRO A 86 18.53 -5.17 -18.51
CA PRO A 86 18.88 -3.86 -19.05
C PRO A 86 18.28 -2.69 -18.25
N VAL A 87 17.25 -2.94 -17.43
CA VAL A 87 16.63 -1.94 -16.57
C VAL A 87 17.19 -2.07 -15.15
N SER A 88 17.78 -0.99 -14.64
CA SER A 88 18.27 -0.90 -13.27
C SER A 88 17.14 -0.62 -12.26
N ALA A 89 17.45 -0.48 -10.98
CA ALA A 89 16.43 -0.19 -9.95
C ALA A 89 16.91 0.87 -8.97
N ILE A 90 16.14 1.95 -8.85
CA ILE A 90 16.30 2.99 -7.83
C ILE A 90 15.04 2.93 -6.97
N THR A 91 15.17 2.49 -5.73
CA THR A 91 14.00 2.31 -4.85
C THR A 91 13.51 3.67 -4.36
N ASN A 92 12.22 3.97 -4.56
CA ASN A 92 11.66 5.26 -4.14
C ASN A 92 11.84 5.51 -2.63
N GLY A 93 12.27 6.72 -2.29
CA GLY A 93 12.32 7.24 -0.93
C GLY A 93 11.09 8.08 -0.56
N VAL A 94 11.09 8.57 0.68
CA VAL A 94 10.13 9.58 1.18
C VAL A 94 10.90 10.66 1.94
N HIS A 95 10.43 11.90 1.86
CA HIS A 95 11.04 13.03 2.56
C HIS A 95 10.69 12.99 4.05
N THR A 96 11.65 12.63 4.91
CA THR A 96 11.42 12.38 6.33
C THR A 96 10.85 13.59 7.07
N GLU A 97 11.31 14.80 6.77
CA GLU A 97 10.79 16.01 7.44
C GLU A 97 9.32 16.30 7.14
N THR A 98 8.81 15.83 5.99
CA THR A 98 7.37 15.95 5.68
C THR A 98 6.55 14.91 6.41
N TRP A 99 7.06 13.69 6.56
CA TRP A 99 6.27 12.52 6.96
C TRP A 99 6.44 12.10 8.41
N VAL A 100 7.57 12.42 9.05
CA VAL A 100 7.80 12.18 10.48
C VAL A 100 7.14 13.30 11.27
N GLY A 101 6.30 12.95 12.25
CA GLY A 101 5.64 13.94 13.09
C GLY A 101 6.58 14.49 14.17
N PRO A 102 6.31 15.71 14.68
CA PRO A 102 7.18 16.40 15.63
C PRO A 102 7.48 15.57 16.89
N GLU A 103 6.51 14.77 17.36
CA GLU A 103 6.66 13.93 18.55
C GLU A 103 7.67 12.79 18.34
N MET A 104 7.62 12.14 17.17
CA MET A 104 8.60 11.11 16.80
C MET A 104 9.96 11.72 16.46
N ARG A 105 9.97 12.92 15.84
CA ARG A 105 11.21 13.67 15.57
C ARG A 105 11.95 14.00 16.86
N ALA A 106 11.25 14.50 17.87
CA ALA A 106 11.81 14.78 19.18
C ALA A 106 12.32 13.51 19.87
N LEU A 107 11.57 12.41 19.80
CA LEU A 107 11.98 11.11 20.34
C LEU A 107 13.29 10.63 19.70
N TYR A 108 13.43 10.73 18.37
CA TYR A 108 14.65 10.35 17.65
C TYR A 108 15.84 11.25 17.99
N ALA A 109 15.62 12.57 18.08
CA ALA A 109 16.66 13.50 18.49
C ALA A 109 17.23 13.18 19.89
N GLN A 110 16.35 12.77 20.82
CA GLN A 110 16.72 12.44 22.19
C GLN A 110 17.39 11.08 22.35
N ASN A 111 16.87 10.05 21.66
CA ASN A 111 17.26 8.66 21.91
C ASN A 111 18.23 8.07 20.88
N ILE A 112 18.32 8.66 19.69
CA ILE A 112 19.12 8.10 18.57
C ILE A 112 20.33 8.99 18.30
N HIS A 113 20.07 10.22 17.87
CA HIS A 113 21.08 11.24 17.57
C HIS A 113 20.42 12.61 17.37
N ALA A 114 21.04 13.69 17.85
CA ALA A 114 20.49 15.04 17.76
C ALA A 114 20.16 15.46 16.32
N ASN A 115 21.03 15.10 15.37
CA ASN A 115 20.88 15.42 13.94
C ASN A 115 20.59 14.16 13.10
N TRP A 116 19.74 13.25 13.58
CA TRP A 116 19.46 11.97 12.91
C TRP A 116 19.02 12.13 11.44
N GLU A 117 18.49 13.28 11.05
CA GLU A 117 18.09 13.60 9.67
C GLU A 117 19.27 13.67 8.69
N GLU A 118 20.49 13.92 9.17
CA GLU A 118 21.70 13.93 8.34
C GLU A 118 22.27 12.52 8.14
N HIS A 119 21.83 11.56 8.96
CA HIS A 119 22.37 10.21 9.04
C HIS A 119 21.33 9.14 8.63
N LEU A 120 20.36 9.50 7.77
CA LEU A 120 19.28 8.59 7.35
C LEU A 120 19.79 7.30 6.68
N LEU A 121 20.96 7.36 6.06
CA LEU A 121 21.53 6.26 5.29
C LEU A 121 22.47 5.35 6.10
N GLU A 122 22.64 5.61 7.41
CA GLU A 122 23.53 4.86 8.30
C GLU A 122 22.74 3.77 9.06
N PRO A 123 22.81 2.50 8.64
CA PRO A 123 21.98 1.44 9.23
C PRO A 123 22.26 1.21 10.72
N GLU A 124 23.52 1.40 11.13
CA GLU A 124 23.97 1.22 12.50
C GLU A 124 23.29 2.21 13.44
N LEU A 125 23.09 3.45 12.98
CA LEU A 125 22.40 4.47 13.77
C LEU A 125 20.95 4.05 14.06
N TRP A 126 20.25 3.52 13.06
CA TRP A 126 18.86 3.07 13.19
C TRP A 126 18.68 1.82 14.03
N SER A 127 19.76 1.07 14.33
CA SER A 127 19.69 -0.06 15.26
C SER A 127 19.31 0.38 16.69
N ARG A 128 19.66 1.62 17.07
CA ARG A 128 19.34 2.24 18.37
C ARG A 128 17.84 2.44 18.59
N VAL A 129 17.02 2.43 17.55
CA VAL A 129 15.55 2.46 17.69
C VAL A 129 15.06 1.31 18.57
N ALA A 130 15.76 0.16 18.56
CA ALA A 130 15.42 -0.99 19.38
C ALA A 130 15.68 -0.79 20.89
N GLU A 131 16.47 0.23 21.25
CA GLU A 131 16.86 0.58 22.61
C GLU A 131 15.95 1.66 23.22
N VAL A 132 15.15 2.33 22.40
CA VAL A 132 14.18 3.34 22.84
C VAL A 132 13.17 2.71 23.81
N PRO A 133 12.95 3.28 25.00
CA PRO A 133 11.97 2.76 25.96
C PRO A 133 10.56 2.68 25.37
N ASP A 134 9.90 1.53 25.52
CA ASP A 134 8.56 1.26 24.97
C ASP A 134 7.52 2.31 25.43
N ASN A 135 7.64 2.82 26.66
CA ASN A 135 6.75 3.84 27.22
C ASN A 135 6.92 5.21 26.52
N GLU A 136 8.14 5.61 26.16
CA GLU A 136 8.42 6.87 25.45
C GLU A 136 7.93 6.79 24.00
N LEU A 137 8.24 5.69 23.32
CA LEU A 137 7.74 5.43 21.97
C LEU A 137 6.21 5.42 21.93
N TRP A 138 5.57 4.79 22.92
CA TRP A 138 4.12 4.76 23.03
C TRP A 138 3.53 6.14 23.34
N ALA A 139 4.19 6.94 24.19
CA ALA A 139 3.76 8.30 24.50
C ALA A 139 3.80 9.21 23.26
N ALA A 140 4.89 9.16 22.48
CA ALA A 140 5.03 9.91 21.23
C ALA A 140 3.92 9.53 20.22
N HIS A 141 3.68 8.23 20.04
CA HIS A 141 2.63 7.74 19.15
C HIS A 141 1.22 8.11 19.64
N ARG A 142 0.96 8.06 20.95
CA ARG A 142 -0.32 8.48 21.54
C ARG A 142 -0.59 9.97 21.28
N SER A 143 0.40 10.82 21.47
CA SER A 143 0.28 12.26 21.19
C SER A 143 -0.06 12.53 19.72
N GLN A 144 0.59 11.81 18.79
CA GLN A 144 0.25 11.86 17.37
C GLN A 144 -1.19 11.44 17.10
N LYS A 145 -1.68 10.40 17.78
CA LYS A 145 -3.05 9.92 17.65
C LYS A 145 -4.08 10.91 18.19
N GLU A 146 -3.81 11.57 19.32
CA GLU A 146 -4.67 12.64 19.85
C GLU A 146 -4.75 13.81 18.86
N ARG A 147 -3.61 14.18 18.24
CA ARG A 147 -3.57 15.21 17.18
C ARG A 147 -4.37 14.80 15.94
N LEU A 148 -4.28 13.54 15.50
CA LEU A 148 -5.08 13.00 14.40
C LEU A 148 -6.58 13.04 14.73
N VAL A 149 -6.98 12.60 15.92
CA VAL A 149 -8.41 12.60 16.31
C VAL A 149 -8.97 14.02 16.29
N ARG A 150 -8.25 15.00 16.84
CA ARG A 150 -8.66 16.41 16.79
C ARG A 150 -8.81 16.90 15.34
N PHE A 151 -7.82 16.59 14.49
CA PHE A 151 -7.85 16.95 13.07
C PHE A 151 -9.05 16.32 12.34
N VAL A 152 -9.32 15.04 12.57
CA VAL A 152 -10.46 14.33 11.97
C VAL A 152 -11.78 14.95 12.41
N ARG A 153 -11.95 15.23 13.71
CA ARG A 153 -13.17 15.86 14.24
C ARG A 153 -13.41 17.22 13.59
N GLU A 154 -12.38 18.03 13.44
CA GLU A 154 -12.49 19.34 12.78
C GLU A 154 -12.89 19.20 11.31
N ARG A 155 -12.24 18.30 10.57
CA ARG A 155 -12.58 18.05 9.16
C ARG A 155 -14.01 17.53 8.99
N VAL A 156 -14.46 16.62 9.86
CA VAL A 156 -15.84 16.10 9.84
C VAL A 156 -16.84 17.19 10.20
N ARG A 157 -16.55 18.03 11.20
CA ARG A 157 -17.40 19.18 11.56
C ARG A 157 -17.61 20.12 10.37
N MET A 158 -16.52 20.44 9.66
CA MET A 158 -16.56 21.29 8.47
C MET A 158 -17.33 20.63 7.30
N GLN A 159 -17.18 19.32 7.09
CA GLN A 159 -17.96 18.56 6.10
C GLN A 159 -19.45 18.59 6.44
N SER A 160 -19.80 18.28 7.69
CA SER A 160 -21.18 18.27 8.16
C SER A 160 -21.87 19.63 8.02
N ALA A 161 -21.15 20.72 8.31
CA ALA A 161 -21.68 22.08 8.15
C ALA A 161 -21.96 22.41 6.67
N ARG A 162 -21.09 22.01 5.74
CA ARG A 162 -21.32 22.21 4.28
C ARG A 162 -22.53 21.43 3.78
N HIS A 163 -22.80 20.26 4.35
CA HIS A 163 -23.95 19.42 4.01
C HIS A 163 -25.24 19.81 4.74
N GLY A 164 -25.23 20.90 5.53
CA GLY A 164 -26.43 21.45 6.17
C GLY A 164 -26.96 20.63 7.36
N LEU A 165 -26.12 19.82 8.01
CA LEU A 165 -26.53 19.05 9.18
C LEU A 165 -26.87 19.95 10.39
N ALA A 166 -27.88 19.58 11.15
CA ALA A 166 -28.38 20.35 12.27
C ALA A 166 -27.32 20.49 13.40
N PRO A 167 -27.34 21.59 14.19
CA PRO A 167 -26.36 21.82 15.26
C PRO A 167 -26.26 20.69 16.29
N ASP A 168 -27.35 19.95 16.55
CA ASP A 168 -27.34 18.82 17.49
C ASP A 168 -26.59 17.60 16.98
N ASP A 169 -26.55 17.38 15.66
CA ASP A 169 -25.71 16.34 15.05
C ASP A 169 -24.22 16.69 15.14
N LEU A 170 -23.86 17.97 15.22
CA LEU A 170 -22.47 18.42 15.40
C LEU A 170 -21.91 18.06 16.79
N ARG A 171 -22.75 17.97 17.84
CA ARG A 171 -22.31 17.51 19.17
C ARG A 171 -21.81 16.06 19.14
N GLY A 172 -22.35 15.24 18.24
CA GLY A 172 -21.88 13.87 18.02
C GLY A 172 -20.44 13.79 17.49
N VAL A 173 -19.97 14.82 16.78
CA VAL A 173 -18.62 14.88 16.21
C VAL A 173 -17.57 14.98 17.31
N GLU A 174 -17.87 15.64 18.43
CA GLU A 174 -16.93 15.76 19.56
C GLU A 174 -16.64 14.40 20.22
N ARG A 175 -17.55 13.44 20.08
CA ARG A 175 -17.40 12.07 20.59
C ARG A 175 -16.80 11.11 19.56
N LEU A 176 -16.52 11.59 18.35
CA LEU A 176 -16.02 10.78 17.24
C LEU A 176 -14.58 10.33 17.50
N LEU A 177 -14.30 9.04 17.34
CA LEU A 177 -13.01 8.39 17.60
C LEU A 177 -12.51 8.49 19.06
N ASP A 178 -12.05 7.37 19.61
CA ASP A 178 -11.33 7.33 20.89
C ASP A 178 -9.81 7.31 20.60
N PRO A 179 -9.01 8.26 21.12
CA PRO A 179 -7.56 8.23 21.02
C PRO A 179 -6.90 6.99 21.64
N ARG A 180 -7.57 6.27 22.54
CA ARG A 180 -7.06 5.04 23.14
C ARG A 180 -7.35 3.80 22.29
N ALA A 181 -8.32 3.88 21.37
CA ALA A 181 -8.66 2.79 20.49
C ALA A 181 -7.58 2.54 19.41
N LEU A 182 -7.62 1.34 18.83
CA LEU A 182 -6.80 1.01 17.67
C LEU A 182 -7.39 1.69 16.43
N THR A 183 -6.73 2.76 15.97
CA THR A 183 -7.09 3.47 14.73
C THR A 183 -6.37 2.84 13.53
N ILE A 184 -7.11 2.35 12.55
CA ILE A 184 -6.56 1.85 11.28
C ILE A 184 -6.86 2.85 10.17
N GLY A 185 -5.81 3.33 9.50
CA GLY A 185 -5.91 4.30 8.41
C GLY A 185 -5.90 3.66 7.03
N PHE A 186 -6.77 4.16 6.14
CA PHE A 186 -6.83 3.82 4.72
C PHE A 186 -6.84 5.10 3.89
N ALA A 187 -5.65 5.57 3.49
CA ALA A 187 -5.45 6.83 2.78
C ALA A 187 -4.89 6.58 1.36
N ARG A 188 -5.77 6.37 0.37
CA ARG A 188 -5.35 6.03 -1.01
C ARG A 188 -6.40 6.46 -2.05
N ARG A 189 -5.96 6.67 -3.31
CA ARG A 189 -6.89 6.74 -4.45
C ARG A 189 -7.74 5.47 -4.53
N PHE A 190 -9.05 5.64 -4.63
CA PHE A 190 -9.99 4.54 -4.87
C PHE A 190 -9.97 4.22 -6.36
N ALA A 191 -9.39 3.07 -6.68
CA ALA A 191 -9.39 2.48 -8.01
C ALA A 191 -9.70 1.00 -7.87
N THR A 192 -10.39 0.42 -8.84
CA THR A 192 -10.87 -0.98 -8.81
C THR A 192 -9.76 -1.99 -8.47
N TYR A 193 -8.54 -1.79 -8.97
CA TYR A 193 -7.40 -2.67 -8.70
C TYR A 193 -6.80 -2.53 -7.29
N LYS A 194 -7.11 -1.46 -6.54
CA LYS A 194 -6.50 -1.20 -5.21
C LYS A 194 -7.20 -1.88 -4.05
N ARG A 195 -8.28 -2.63 -4.29
CA ARG A 195 -9.00 -3.48 -3.31
C ARG A 195 -9.18 -2.82 -1.93
N ALA A 196 -9.45 -1.51 -1.89
CA ALA A 196 -9.61 -0.74 -0.65
C ALA A 196 -10.82 -1.21 0.17
N VAL A 197 -11.82 -1.79 -0.51
CA VAL A 197 -13.06 -2.32 0.05
C VAL A 197 -13.01 -3.79 0.44
N LEU A 198 -11.83 -4.44 0.40
CA LEU A 198 -11.74 -5.83 0.86
C LEU A 198 -12.17 -5.97 2.34
N ILE A 199 -11.95 -4.93 3.15
CA ILE A 199 -12.42 -4.91 4.53
C ILE A 199 -13.95 -4.85 4.65
N LEU A 200 -14.66 -4.45 3.58
CA LEU A 200 -16.12 -4.37 3.51
C LEU A 200 -16.75 -5.61 2.86
N SER A 201 -15.96 -6.62 2.46
CA SER A 201 -16.50 -7.82 1.82
C SER A 201 -17.23 -8.74 2.81
N ASP A 202 -16.89 -8.66 4.09
CA ASP A 202 -17.47 -9.44 5.18
C ASP A 202 -17.89 -8.48 6.31
N LEU A 203 -19.12 -8.00 6.21
CA LEU A 203 -19.67 -7.00 7.15
C LEU A 203 -19.93 -7.60 8.53
N ASP A 204 -20.25 -8.89 8.63
CA ASP A 204 -20.51 -9.55 9.91
C ASP A 204 -19.22 -9.66 10.73
N ARG A 205 -18.13 -10.04 10.08
CA ARG A 205 -16.81 -10.03 10.72
C ARG A 205 -16.37 -8.61 11.07
N LEU A 206 -16.63 -7.63 10.20
CA LEU A 206 -16.32 -6.24 10.49
C LEU A 206 -17.10 -5.73 11.71
N ARG A 207 -18.38 -6.09 11.83
CA ARG A 207 -19.24 -5.77 12.97
C ARG A 207 -18.70 -6.38 14.26
N ALA A 208 -18.30 -7.64 14.23
CA ALA A 208 -17.71 -8.31 15.39
C ALA A 208 -16.41 -7.61 15.85
N VAL A 209 -15.57 -7.16 14.93
CA VAL A 209 -14.30 -6.48 15.25
C VAL A 209 -14.51 -5.05 15.76
N LEU A 210 -15.38 -4.26 15.13
CA LEU A 210 -15.59 -2.87 15.53
C LEU A 210 -16.52 -2.72 16.75
N GLY A 211 -17.29 -3.76 17.06
CA GLY A 211 -18.20 -3.86 18.19
C GLY A 211 -17.57 -4.35 19.50
N ASP A 212 -16.31 -4.81 19.49
CA ASP A 212 -15.62 -5.26 20.70
C ASP A 212 -15.31 -4.07 21.63
N ALA A 213 -15.95 -4.04 22.81
CA ALA A 213 -15.78 -2.98 23.81
C ALA A 213 -14.48 -3.10 24.60
N GLU A 214 -13.96 -4.31 24.79
CA GLU A 214 -12.70 -4.59 25.50
C GLU A 214 -11.50 -4.29 24.60
N ARG A 215 -11.67 -4.42 23.28
CA ARG A 215 -10.63 -4.18 22.27
C ARG A 215 -11.14 -3.23 21.19
N PRO A 216 -11.32 -1.94 21.51
CA PRO A 216 -11.92 -0.99 20.59
C PRO A 216 -11.05 -0.78 19.35
N VAL A 217 -11.65 -0.98 18.17
CA VAL A 217 -11.06 -0.72 16.85
C VAL A 217 -11.90 0.31 16.11
N GLN A 218 -11.23 1.21 15.39
CA GLN A 218 -11.86 2.24 14.57
C GLN A 218 -11.11 2.42 13.24
N LEU A 219 -11.83 2.80 12.19
CA LEU A 219 -11.29 2.95 10.85
C LEU A 219 -11.40 4.40 10.38
N VAL A 220 -10.34 4.92 9.77
CA VAL A 220 -10.34 6.22 9.09
C VAL A 220 -9.98 6.00 7.63
N PHE A 221 -10.91 6.31 6.73
CA PHE A 221 -10.73 6.28 5.29
C PHE A 221 -10.54 7.70 4.76
N ALA A 222 -9.66 7.84 3.78
CA ALA A 222 -9.49 9.07 3.02
C ALA A 222 -9.08 8.72 1.59
N GLY A 223 -9.69 9.38 0.62
CA GLY A 223 -9.30 9.19 -0.78
C GLY A 223 -10.27 9.82 -1.77
N LYS A 224 -9.82 9.84 -3.03
CA LYS A 224 -10.60 10.30 -4.18
C LYS A 224 -10.67 9.19 -5.21
N ALA A 225 -11.79 9.06 -5.90
CA ALA A 225 -11.91 8.28 -7.14
C ALA A 225 -11.63 9.20 -8.34
N HIS A 226 -11.17 8.63 -9.45
CA HIS A 226 -11.03 9.40 -10.69
C HIS A 226 -12.43 9.81 -11.19
N PRO A 227 -12.63 11.01 -11.79
CA PRO A 227 -13.95 11.42 -12.31
C PRO A 227 -14.55 10.42 -13.31
N ALA A 228 -13.71 9.75 -14.10
CA ALA A 228 -14.12 8.72 -15.06
C ALA A 228 -14.25 7.30 -14.46
N ASP A 229 -13.83 7.05 -13.21
CA ASP A 229 -13.91 5.73 -12.57
C ASP A 229 -15.21 5.61 -11.76
N ARG A 230 -16.31 5.27 -12.46
CA ARG A 230 -17.64 5.09 -11.85
C ARG A 230 -17.64 4.04 -10.74
N ALA A 231 -16.95 2.91 -10.95
CA ALA A 231 -16.86 1.85 -9.96
C ALA A 231 -16.15 2.32 -8.67
N GLY A 232 -15.10 3.14 -8.81
CA GLY A 232 -14.45 3.80 -7.68
C GLY A 232 -15.37 4.76 -6.91
N GLN A 233 -16.22 5.51 -7.62
CA GLN A 233 -17.20 6.41 -7.01
C GLN A 233 -18.30 5.66 -6.26
N ASP A 234 -18.83 4.58 -6.83
CA ASP A 234 -19.84 3.73 -6.18
C ASP A 234 -19.31 3.10 -4.88
N VAL A 235 -18.04 2.70 -4.88
CA VAL A 235 -17.33 2.23 -3.69
C VAL A 235 -17.30 3.28 -2.59
N ILE A 236 -16.95 4.53 -2.92
CA ILE A 236 -16.91 5.63 -1.96
C ILE A 236 -18.32 5.89 -1.42
N ARG A 237 -19.33 5.92 -2.30
CA ARG A 237 -20.73 6.12 -1.92
C ARG A 237 -21.21 5.05 -0.94
N ARG A 238 -20.95 3.77 -1.23
CA ARG A 238 -21.31 2.66 -0.34
C ARG A 238 -20.62 2.77 1.01
N LEU A 239 -19.32 3.09 1.02
CA LEU A 239 -18.57 3.29 2.25
C LEU A 239 -19.17 4.44 3.08
N PHE A 240 -19.48 5.57 2.44
CA PHE A 240 -20.10 6.71 3.12
C PHE A 240 -21.46 6.33 3.74
N LEU A 241 -22.33 5.62 3.02
CA LEU A 241 -23.60 5.14 3.57
C LEU A 241 -23.41 4.23 4.79
N LEU A 242 -22.41 3.35 4.77
CA LEU A 242 -22.07 2.52 5.94
C LEU A 242 -21.62 3.35 7.15
N THR A 243 -20.91 4.48 6.93
CA THR A 243 -20.55 5.40 8.02
C THR A 243 -21.73 6.15 8.62
N GLN A 244 -22.82 6.33 7.87
CA GLN A 244 -24.04 6.97 8.36
C GLN A 244 -24.99 5.98 9.05
N GLY A 245 -24.86 4.69 8.75
CA GLY A 245 -25.68 3.61 9.32
C GLY A 245 -24.97 2.84 10.43
N GLU A 246 -24.84 1.52 10.23
CA GLU A 246 -24.42 0.55 11.26
C GLU A 246 -23.01 0.78 11.84
N PHE A 247 -22.14 1.51 11.12
CA PHE A 247 -20.77 1.79 11.55
C PHE A 247 -20.54 3.24 11.99
N ARG A 248 -21.62 4.00 12.26
CA ARG A 248 -21.54 5.37 12.76
C ARG A 248 -20.66 5.45 14.01
N GLY A 249 -19.72 6.37 14.00
CA GLY A 249 -18.75 6.55 15.10
C GLY A 249 -17.57 5.59 15.10
N LYS A 250 -17.61 4.49 14.34
CA LYS A 250 -16.55 3.46 14.25
C LYS A 250 -15.75 3.57 12.95
N ILE A 251 -16.40 3.99 11.88
CA ILE A 251 -15.77 4.26 10.58
C ILE A 251 -15.98 5.73 10.24
N VAL A 252 -14.89 6.41 9.89
CA VAL A 252 -14.91 7.80 9.43
C VAL A 252 -14.38 7.86 8.01
N PHE A 253 -15.08 8.59 7.13
CA PHE A 253 -14.61 8.91 5.80
C PHE A 253 -14.28 10.40 5.72
N LEU A 254 -13.04 10.71 5.34
CA LEU A 254 -12.59 12.07 5.10
C LEU A 254 -12.63 12.37 3.60
N GLU A 255 -13.48 13.32 3.23
CA GLU A 255 -13.46 13.98 1.93
C GLU A 255 -12.15 14.76 1.72
N ASP A 256 -11.87 15.12 0.46
CA ASP A 256 -10.74 15.97 0.11
C ASP A 256 -9.37 15.51 0.59
N TYR A 257 -9.09 14.23 0.36
CA TYR A 257 -7.74 13.70 0.59
C TYR A 257 -6.68 14.52 -0.15
N ASP A 258 -5.80 15.12 0.65
CA ASP A 258 -4.67 15.96 0.26
C ASP A 258 -3.40 15.51 1.02
N MET A 259 -2.30 16.25 0.88
CA MET A 259 -1.06 15.96 1.61
C MET A 259 -1.18 16.16 3.12
N GLU A 260 -2.04 17.06 3.58
CA GLU A 260 -2.22 17.33 5.00
C GLU A 260 -2.92 16.14 5.69
N VAL A 261 -4.03 15.67 5.12
CA VAL A 261 -4.74 14.46 5.57
C VAL A 261 -3.80 13.26 5.55
N ALA A 262 -3.02 13.11 4.46
CA ALA A 262 -2.03 12.04 4.35
C ALA A 262 -1.01 12.09 5.49
N ARG A 263 -0.43 13.26 5.75
CA ARG A 263 0.57 13.47 6.81
C ARG A 263 0.01 13.11 8.17
N MET A 264 -1.18 13.61 8.50
CA MET A 264 -1.86 13.32 9.77
C MET A 264 -2.12 11.82 9.94
N MET A 265 -2.60 11.14 8.90
CA MET A 265 -2.89 9.71 8.96
C MET A 265 -1.62 8.86 9.04
N VAL A 266 -0.57 9.17 8.28
CA VAL A 266 0.70 8.43 8.28
C VAL A 266 1.41 8.51 9.63
N GLN A 267 1.32 9.65 10.31
CA GLN A 267 1.97 9.86 11.61
C GLN A 267 1.30 9.07 12.74
N ALA A 268 -0.02 8.87 12.68
CA ALA A 268 -0.79 8.50 13.86
C ALA A 268 -1.62 7.20 13.72
N ALA A 269 -1.93 6.78 12.51
CA ALA A 269 -2.78 5.62 12.28
C ALA A 269 -1.94 4.34 12.13
N ALA A 270 -2.41 3.24 12.71
CA ALA A 270 -1.90 1.93 12.36
C ALA A 270 -2.19 1.68 10.87
N ARG A 271 -1.16 1.31 10.13
CA ARG A 271 -1.27 1.23 8.68
C ARG A 271 -1.90 -0.09 8.27
N SER A 272 -2.98 -0.01 7.49
CA SER A 272 -3.54 -1.17 6.79
C SER A 272 -2.58 -1.71 5.73
N ARG A 273 -2.55 -3.04 5.56
CA ARG A 273 -1.66 -3.68 4.56
C ARG A 273 -2.10 -3.29 3.14
N PRO A 274 -1.17 -3.02 2.20
CA PRO A 274 -1.51 -2.92 0.78
C PRO A 274 -2.18 -4.22 0.30
N SER A 275 -3.43 -4.13 -0.16
CA SER A 275 -4.17 -5.26 -0.74
C SER A 275 -4.03 -5.36 -2.27
N THR A 276 -3.11 -4.59 -2.87
CA THR A 276 -2.81 -4.62 -4.31
C THR A 276 -2.15 -5.93 -4.72
N ALA A 277 -2.55 -6.47 -5.87
CA ALA A 277 -1.92 -7.66 -6.46
C ALA A 277 -0.42 -7.41 -6.71
N ALA A 278 0.42 -8.41 -6.44
CA ALA A 278 1.87 -8.26 -6.45
C ALA A 278 2.44 -7.91 -7.84
N SER A 279 1.77 -8.29 -8.92
CA SER A 279 2.19 -8.02 -10.30
C SER A 279 1.86 -6.60 -10.80
N THR A 280 0.97 -5.86 -10.13
CA THR A 280 0.43 -4.59 -10.64
C THR A 280 0.91 -3.34 -9.91
N SER A 281 1.75 -3.47 -8.87
CA SER A 281 2.26 -2.33 -8.10
C SER A 281 3.77 -2.15 -8.27
N ALA A 282 4.19 -1.02 -8.85
CA ALA A 282 5.60 -0.71 -9.12
C ALA A 282 6.41 -0.39 -7.84
N SER A 283 5.89 0.49 -7.00
CA SER A 283 6.36 0.77 -5.65
C SER A 283 5.25 1.47 -4.88
N SER A 284 5.29 1.47 -3.54
CA SER A 284 4.39 2.32 -2.75
C SER A 284 5.20 3.15 -1.76
N THR A 285 5.33 4.45 -2.03
CA THR A 285 6.02 5.42 -1.14
C THR A 285 5.35 5.51 0.21
N ALA A 286 4.01 5.41 0.24
CA ALA A 286 3.26 5.31 1.48
C ALA A 286 3.73 4.09 2.33
N GLY A 287 4.19 3.00 1.72
CA GLY A 287 4.77 1.86 2.43
C GLY A 287 6.18 2.11 2.98
N GLY A 288 6.91 3.10 2.43
CA GLY A 288 8.22 3.54 2.88
C GLY A 288 8.19 4.47 4.10
N SER A 289 7.03 5.06 4.45
CA SER A 289 6.84 5.90 5.64
C SER A 289 6.86 5.13 6.97
N ARG A 290 7.60 4.01 7.09
CA ARG A 290 7.67 3.17 8.30
C ARG A 290 8.34 3.87 9.48
N ALA A 291 9.04 4.98 9.23
CA ALA A 291 9.65 5.83 10.24
C ALA A 291 8.65 6.50 11.20
N SER A 292 7.33 6.34 11.01
CA SER A 292 6.29 6.82 11.94
C SER A 292 5.82 5.80 12.99
N GLY A 293 6.47 4.62 13.11
CA GLY A 293 6.16 3.65 14.18
C GLY A 293 4.92 2.77 13.94
N ALA A 294 4.26 2.87 12.79
CA ALA A 294 3.06 2.08 12.46
C ALA A 294 3.36 0.59 12.20
N ARG A 295 2.72 -0.32 12.95
CA ARG A 295 2.81 -1.79 12.72
C ARG A 295 1.97 -2.23 11.51
N THR A 296 2.46 -3.24 10.77
CA THR A 296 1.75 -3.87 9.64
C THR A 296 1.48 -5.36 9.91
N ALA A 297 0.30 -5.88 9.51
CA ALA A 297 -0.06 -7.30 9.65
C ALA A 297 -0.34 -7.94 8.27
N GLY A 298 0.30 -9.08 7.96
CA GLY A 298 0.06 -9.92 6.76
C GLY A 298 1.29 -10.20 5.87
N PRO A 299 1.14 -10.92 4.74
CA PRO A 299 2.28 -11.40 3.94
C PRO A 299 3.06 -10.25 3.26
N SER A 300 4.31 -10.48 2.88
CA SER A 300 5.19 -9.44 2.34
C SER A 300 4.90 -9.15 0.87
N ALA A 301 4.65 -7.89 0.53
CA ALA A 301 4.73 -7.40 -0.84
C ALA A 301 5.85 -6.34 -0.91
N GLY A 302 6.89 -6.62 -1.69
CA GLY A 302 7.78 -5.63 -2.31
C GLY A 302 8.42 -4.56 -1.41
N THR A 303 9.06 -4.90 -0.29
CA THR A 303 10.21 -4.13 0.26
C THR A 303 10.96 -4.96 1.31
N PRO A 304 12.17 -5.47 1.02
CA PRO A 304 13.09 -5.92 2.07
C PRO A 304 14.26 -4.92 2.15
N GLY A 305 14.19 -4.01 3.12
CA GLY A 305 15.37 -3.41 3.75
C GLY A 305 15.65 -4.15 5.06
N PRO A 306 16.89 -4.19 5.57
CA PRO A 306 17.23 -5.00 6.73
C PRO A 306 16.51 -4.41 7.95
N THR A 307 15.72 -5.22 8.65
CA THR A 307 15.18 -4.86 9.96
C THR A 307 15.46 -6.05 10.86
N PRO A 308 16.07 -5.87 12.04
CA PRO A 308 16.29 -6.97 12.97
C PRO A 308 14.93 -7.56 13.37
N ARG A 309 14.76 -8.86 13.14
CA ARG A 309 13.50 -9.56 13.34
C ARG A 309 13.22 -9.73 14.84
N ARG A 310 12.38 -8.87 15.43
CA ARG A 310 11.65 -9.23 16.65
C ARG A 310 10.51 -10.18 16.27
N ARG A 311 10.54 -11.43 16.77
CA ARG A 311 9.52 -12.46 16.51
C ARG A 311 8.14 -12.02 17.03
N THR A 312 7.31 -11.45 16.16
CA THR A 312 5.84 -11.43 16.31
C THR A 312 5.16 -11.59 14.95
N ARG A 313 5.48 -12.68 14.25
CA ARG A 313 4.81 -13.03 12.98
C ARG A 313 4.04 -14.34 13.16
N LYS A 314 2.73 -14.27 13.33
CA LYS A 314 1.82 -15.40 13.06
C LYS A 314 1.45 -15.34 11.58
N THR A 315 2.12 -16.15 10.78
CA THR A 315 1.71 -16.47 9.40
C THR A 315 0.56 -17.48 9.46
N PRO A 316 -0.59 -17.24 8.80
CA PRO A 316 -1.58 -18.29 8.60
C PRO A 316 -1.01 -19.33 7.61
N PRO A 317 -1.25 -20.64 7.82
CA PRO A 317 -0.74 -21.67 6.92
C PRO A 317 -1.48 -21.60 5.58
N SER A 318 -0.72 -21.50 4.50
CA SER A 318 -1.17 -21.84 3.15
C SER A 318 -1.19 -23.37 3.04
N SER A 319 -2.35 -24.00 3.16
CA SER A 319 -2.47 -25.44 2.93
C SER A 319 -3.13 -25.70 1.58
N THR A 320 -2.31 -26.04 0.60
CA THR A 320 -2.65 -27.02 -0.44
C THR A 320 -1.65 -28.17 -0.28
N SER A 321 -2.18 -29.40 -0.29
CA SER A 321 -1.47 -30.69 -0.28
C SER A 321 -0.56 -31.03 0.91
N SER A 322 -1.11 -31.76 1.90
CA SER A 322 -0.53 -33.00 2.48
C SER A 322 -1.15 -33.35 3.85
N TRP A 323 -2.39 -33.86 3.84
CA TRP A 323 -2.96 -34.58 4.98
C TRP A 323 -3.54 -35.91 4.50
N LYS A 324 -2.66 -36.90 4.33
CA LYS A 324 -3.00 -38.32 4.43
C LYS A 324 -1.99 -38.97 5.39
N ARG A 325 -2.52 -39.72 6.36
CA ARG A 325 -1.83 -40.56 7.35
C ARG A 325 -1.19 -39.82 8.54
N LYS A 326 -1.98 -39.66 9.59
CA LYS A 326 -1.76 -40.24 10.92
C LYS A 326 -3.05 -40.01 11.70
N TRP A 327 -3.35 -40.89 12.65
CA TRP A 327 -4.63 -41.10 13.36
C TRP A 327 -5.46 -42.27 12.82
N SER A 328 -5.00 -43.48 13.12
CA SER A 328 -5.89 -44.45 13.75
C SER A 328 -5.07 -45.41 14.59
N ARG A 329 -5.55 -45.68 15.80
CA ARG A 329 -5.25 -46.80 16.70
C ARG A 329 -4.15 -46.60 17.75
N SER A 330 -4.61 -46.20 18.93
CA SER A 330 -4.14 -46.73 20.20
C SER A 330 -5.34 -46.90 21.15
N SER A 331 -6.02 -48.05 21.06
CA SER A 331 -6.82 -48.58 22.16
C SER A 331 -7.03 -50.09 21.98
N SER A 332 -6.85 -50.79 23.09
CA SER A 332 -7.07 -52.22 23.37
C SER A 332 -5.90 -53.20 23.09
N ARG A 333 -5.56 -53.88 24.19
CA ARG A 333 -4.56 -54.92 24.45
C ARG A 333 -5.28 -56.28 24.44
N ARG A 334 -4.53 -57.35 24.12
CA ARG A 334 -4.81 -58.81 24.33
C ARG A 334 -5.88 -59.37 23.36
N THR A 335 -5.77 -60.53 22.73
CA THR A 335 -5.17 -61.87 23.00
C THR A 335 -4.88 -62.59 21.65
N ARG A 336 -3.70 -63.21 21.48
CA ARG A 336 -3.44 -64.67 21.27
C ARG A 336 -4.29 -65.45 20.23
N THR A 337 -3.57 -66.31 19.47
CA THR A 337 -3.97 -67.46 18.60
C THR A 337 -4.76 -67.11 17.32
N GLY A 338 -4.54 -67.64 16.11
CA GLY A 338 -3.72 -68.73 15.54
C GLY A 338 -4.45 -69.26 14.28
N CYS A 339 -3.71 -69.66 13.22
CA CYS A 339 -4.21 -70.34 11.98
C CYS A 339 -5.25 -69.60 11.11
N ALA A 340 -5.54 -69.91 9.85
CA ALA A 340 -4.88 -70.54 8.69
C ALA A 340 -5.92 -70.43 7.53
N THR A 341 -5.43 -70.37 6.28
CA THR A 341 -6.04 -70.90 5.02
C THR A 341 -7.36 -70.37 4.43
N ALA A 342 -7.27 -70.12 3.11
CA ALA A 342 -8.25 -70.36 2.02
C ALA A 342 -9.59 -69.58 2.05
N GLY A 343 -10.23 -69.20 0.95
CA GLY A 343 -10.09 -69.46 -0.48
C GLY A 343 -11.40 -69.05 -1.17
N SER A 344 -11.28 -68.46 -2.37
CA SER A 344 -12.18 -68.51 -3.55
C SER A 344 -13.71 -68.27 -3.50
N ALA A 345 -14.14 -67.68 -4.64
CA ALA A 345 -15.43 -67.76 -5.34
C ALA A 345 -16.44 -66.64 -5.02
N GLY A 346 -16.98 -65.90 -6.00
CA GLY A 346 -16.84 -65.98 -7.46
C GLY A 346 -17.34 -64.73 -8.16
#